data_AF-A0A822Y5X5-F1
#
_entry.id   AF-A0A822Y5X5-F1
#
_cell.length_a   1.000
_cell.length_b   1.000
_cell.length_c   1.000
_cell.angle_alpha   90.00
_cell.angle_beta   90.00
_cell.angle_gamma   90.00
#
_symmetry.space_group_name_H-M   'P 1'
#
loop_
_entity.id
_entity.type
_entity.pdbx_description
1 polymer ?
#
loop_
_entity_poly.entity_id
_entity_poly.type
_entity_poly.pdbx_seq_one_letter_code
_entity_poly.pdbx_strand_id
1 'polypeptide(L)' 'MFLGGAGVRGLELDGQFIKFTAIGVYLEDIAIPSLAVKWRGKTAAELTDAIDFFRDVVTGKSLTK' A
#
# COMPACT_ATOMS: atom_id res chain seq x y z
N MET A 1 8.76 -4.12 -11.45
CA MET A 1 7.64 -3.48 -10.72
C MET A 1 6.47 -4.44 -10.72
N PHE A 2 5.74 -4.52 -9.62
CA PHE A 2 4.55 -5.36 -9.47
C PHE A 2 3.42 -4.57 -8.81
N LEU A 3 2.16 -4.98 -9.03
CA LEU A 3 1.00 -4.37 -8.40
C LEU A 3 0.98 -4.74 -6.90
N GLY A 4 1.25 -3.77 -6.03
CA GLY A 4 1.22 -3.95 -4.58
C GLY A 4 -0.20 -3.85 -4.01
N GLY A 5 -1.06 -3.04 -4.63
CA GLY A 5 -2.47 -2.93 -4.26
C GLY A 5 -3.25 -2.02 -5.21
N ALA A 6 -4.58 -2.19 -5.23
CA ALA A 6 -5.49 -1.33 -5.96
C ALA A 6 -6.74 -1.06 -5.14
N GLY A 7 -7.36 0.10 -5.35
CA GLY A 7 -8.57 0.50 -4.63
C GLY A 7 -9.30 1.65 -5.30
N VAL A 8 -10.49 1.96 -4.80
CA VAL A 8 -11.27 3.12 -5.25
C VAL A 8 -11.14 4.25 -4.24
N ARG A 9 -11.05 5.48 -4.74
CA ARG A 9 -11.20 6.68 -3.93
C ARG A 9 -12.45 7.43 -4.35
N GLY A 10 -13.22 7.86 -3.36
CA GLY A 10 -14.52 8.48 -3.54
C GLY A 10 -14.86 9.41 -2.39
N LEU A 11 -16.05 10.00 -2.46
CA LEU A 11 -16.63 10.87 -1.44
C LEU A 11 -18.04 10.41 -1.10
N GLU A 12 -18.44 10.58 0.15
CA GLU A 12 -19.85 10.45 0.58
C GLU A 12 -20.61 11.72 0.18
N LEU A 13 -21.64 11.56 -0.65
CA LEU A 13 -22.56 12.62 -1.06
C LEU A 13 -23.99 12.12 -0.87
N ASP A 14 -24.79 12.85 -0.09
CA ASP A 14 -26.18 12.50 0.20
C ASP A 14 -26.39 11.06 0.72
N GLY A 15 -25.45 10.58 1.54
CA GLY A 15 -25.48 9.22 2.11
C GLY A 15 -25.13 8.11 1.13
N GLN A 16 -24.58 8.45 -0.04
CA GLN A 16 -24.06 7.51 -1.02
C GLN A 16 -22.56 7.71 -1.24
N PHE A 17 -21.82 6.61 -1.25
CA PHE A 17 -20.40 6.61 -1.63
C PHE A 17 -20.24 6.71 -3.15
N ILE A 18 -19.88 7.90 -3.63
CA ILE A 18 -19.61 8.15 -5.05
C ILE A 18 -18.13 7.90 -5.34
N LYS A 19 -17.85 6.94 -6.23
CA LYS A 19 -16.49 6.57 -6.65
C LYS A 19 -16.02 7.54 -7.75
N PHE A 20 -14.83 8.12 -7.58
CA PHE A 20 -14.26 9.05 -8.55
C PHE A 20 -13.06 8.45 -9.29
N THR A 21 -12.16 7.79 -8.56
CA THR A 21 -10.91 7.28 -9.14
C THR A 21 -10.65 5.84 -8.70
N ALA A 22 -10.11 5.03 -9.62
CA ALA A 22 -9.39 3.81 -9.27
C ALA A 22 -7.90 4.15 -9.15
N ILE A 23 -7.26 3.71 -8.06
CA ILE A 23 -5.85 3.95 -7.77
C ILE A 23 -5.15 2.59 -7.74
N GLY A 24 -4.06 2.47 -8.50
CA GLY A 24 -3.12 1.36 -8.42
C GLY A 24 -1.79 1.82 -7.82
N VAL A 25 -1.27 1.08 -6.84
CA VAL A 25 0.04 1.31 -6.25
C VAL A 25 0.96 0.19 -6.71
N TYR A 26 2.01 0.54 -7.43
CA TYR A 26 3.03 -0.38 -7.91
C TYR A 26 4.32 -0.19 -7.14
N LEU A 27 4.96 -1.30 -6.78
CA LEU A 27 6.23 -1.31 -6.07
C LEU A 27 7.31 -1.93 -6.95
N GLU A 28 8.56 -1.48 -6.79
CA GLU A 28 9.71 -2.14 -7.40
C GLU A 28 9.93 -3.54 -6.80
N ASP A 29 10.55 -4.45 -7.56
CA ASP A 29 10.68 -5.85 -7.13
C ASP A 29 11.58 -5.99 -5.87
N ILE A 30 12.46 -5.00 -5.64
CA ILE A 30 13.29 -4.90 -4.42
C ILE A 30 12.48 -4.60 -3.15
N ALA A 31 11.23 -4.12 -3.27
CA ALA A 31 10.39 -3.83 -2.12
C ALA A 31 10.08 -5.08 -1.30
N ILE A 32 9.96 -6.25 -1.96
CA ILE A 32 9.70 -7.53 -1.29
C ILE A 32 10.81 -7.88 -0.29
N PRO A 33 12.09 -8.05 -0.70
CA PRO A 33 13.15 -8.34 0.25
C PRO A 33 13.38 -7.20 1.26
N SER A 34 13.14 -5.94 0.89
CA SER A 34 13.28 -4.79 1.80
C SER A 34 12.27 -4.81 2.95
N LEU A 35 10.99 -5.05 2.66
CA LEU A 35 9.93 -5.07 3.67
C LEU A 35 9.93 -6.38 4.47
N ALA A 36 10.35 -7.50 3.87
CA ALA A 36 10.35 -8.80 4.52
C ALA A 36 11.22 -8.88 5.79
N VAL A 37 12.25 -8.02 5.92
CA VAL A 37 13.11 -7.98 7.12
C VAL A 37 12.31 -7.71 8.39
N LYS A 38 11.27 -6.88 8.31
CA LYS A 38 10.47 -6.44 9.47
C LYS A 38 9.05 -7.00 9.47
N TRP A 39 8.46 -7.18 8.29
CA TRP A 39 7.02 -7.42 8.15
C TRP A 39 6.65 -8.87 7.81
N ARG A 40 7.64 -9.74 7.57
CA ARG A 40 7.39 -11.15 7.28
C ARG A 40 6.74 -11.85 8.47
N GLY A 41 5.73 -12.66 8.18
CA GLY A 41 5.01 -13.47 9.19
C GLY A 41 3.86 -12.73 9.88
N LYS A 42 3.66 -11.43 9.59
CA LYS A 42 2.47 -10.70 10.00
C LYS A 42 1.29 -11.05 9.10
N THR A 43 0.10 -11.12 9.71
CA THR A 43 -1.17 -11.27 9.00
C THR A 43 -1.55 -9.98 8.28
N ALA A 44 -2.44 -10.07 7.29
CA ALA A 44 -2.94 -8.89 6.59
C ALA A 44 -3.63 -7.88 7.54
N ALA A 45 -4.34 -8.34 8.56
CA ALA A 45 -4.97 -7.49 9.55
C ALA A 45 -3.94 -6.72 10.39
N GLU A 46 -2.91 -7.41 10.90
CA GLU A 46 -1.81 -6.76 11.63
C GLU A 46 -1.08 -5.71 10.79
N LEU A 47 -0.87 -5.97 9.49
CA LEU A 47 -0.26 -5.00 8.57
C LEU A 47 -1.17 -3.81 8.27
N THR A 48 -2.49 -4.02 8.21
CA THR A 48 -3.48 -2.97 7.95
C THR A 48 -3.57 -1.98 9.09
N ASP A 49 -3.44 -2.45 10.33
CA ASP A 49 -3.47 -1.59 11.52
C ASP A 49 -2.09 -1.00 11.86
N ALA A 50 -1.01 -1.46 11.22
CA ALA A 50 0.35 -0.98 11.46
C ALA A 50 0.68 0.25 10.60
N ILE A 51 0.54 1.45 11.17
CA ILE A 51 0.95 2.71 10.51
C ILE A 51 2.41 2.66 10.02
N ASP A 52 3.29 2.03 10.80
CA ASP A 52 4.71 1.91 10.43
C ASP A 52 4.94 1.04 9.20
N PHE A 53 4.04 0.10 8.86
CA PHE A 53 4.14 -0.68 7.63
C PHE A 53 3.97 0.22 6.41
N PHE A 54 2.93 1.07 6.42
CA PHE A 54 2.71 2.02 5.33
C PHE A 54 3.80 3.09 5.25
N ARG A 55 4.36 3.53 6.39
CA ARG A 55 5.55 4.42 6.38
C ARG A 55 6.72 3.76 5.66
N ASP A 56 7.02 2.50 6.00
CA ASP A 56 8.11 1.75 5.36
C ASP A 56 7.85 1.52 3.85
N VAL A 57 6.59 1.37 3.43
CA VAL A 57 6.20 1.32 2.01
C VAL A 57 6.45 2.66 1.30
N VAL A 58 6.09 3.78 1.94
CA VAL A 58 6.22 5.13 1.36
C VAL A 58 7.68 5.60 1.30
N THR A 59 8.47 5.33 2.34
CA THR A 59 9.87 5.77 2.45
C THR A 59 10.88 4.67 2.08
N GLY A 60 10.39 3.55 1.56
CA GLY A 60 11.20 2.39 1.20
C GLY A 60 12.26 2.71 0.14
N LYS A 61 13.27 1.84 0.02
CA LYS A 61 14.33 2.00 -0.98
C LYS A 61 13.73 1.88 -2.39
N SER A 62 14.10 2.81 -3.26
CA SER A 62 13.86 2.78 -4.70
C SER A 62 15.20 2.70 -5.44
N LEU A 63 15.29 1.89 -6.49
CA LEU A 63 16.44 1.83 -7.40
C LEU A 63 16.50 3.04 -8.32
N THR A 64 15.36 3.71 -8.52
CA THR A 64 15.27 4.99 -9.23
C THR A 64 15.44 6.13 -8.23
N LYS A 65 16.57 6.81 -8.30
CA LYS A 65 16.82 8.09 -7.63
C LYS A 65 17.03 9.18 -8.68
#